data_AF-A0A2K8U1W0-F1
#
_entry.id   AF-A0A2K8U1W0-F1
#
_cell.length_a   1.000
_cell.length_b   1.000
_cell.length_c   1.000
_cell.angle_alpha   90.00
_cell.angle_beta   90.00
_cell.angle_gamma   90.00
#
_symmetry.space_group_name_H-M   'P 1'
#
loop_
_entity.id
_entity.type
_entity.pdbx_description
1 polymer ?
#
loop_
_entity_poly.entity_id
_entity_poly.type
_entity_poly.pdbx_seq_one_letter_code
_entity_poly.pdbx_strand_id
1 'polypeptide(L)'
;MSKQQDALLVLEETAQSLKDAAGALDASSAYDEGRLMGYYEALSTLLSQCAALDITPADLHLGADFRPESLLRPSSVARAA
;
A
#
# COMPACT_ATOMS: atom_id res chain seq x y z
N MET A 1 17.80 21.10 -1.86
CA MET A 1 17.46 19.71 -1.50
C MET A 1 18.49 18.80 -2.14
N SER A 2 18.88 17.71 -1.46
CA SER A 2 19.79 16.72 -2.06
C SER A 2 18.98 15.71 -2.86
N LYS A 3 19.55 15.12 -3.92
CA LYS A 3 18.86 14.12 -4.77
C LYS A 3 18.25 12.94 -3.98
N GLN A 4 18.84 12.61 -2.82
CA GLN A 4 18.35 11.56 -1.93
C GLN A 4 17.07 11.97 -1.18
N GLN A 5 16.96 13.24 -0.78
CA GLN A 5 15.73 13.78 -0.19
C GLN A 5 14.59 13.81 -1.21
N ASP A 6 14.88 14.19 -2.46
CA ASP A 6 13.88 14.22 -3.52
C ASP A 6 13.36 12.81 -3.84
N ALA A 7 14.25 11.80 -3.83
CA ALA A 7 13.87 10.41 -4.05
C ALA A 7 12.99 9.87 -2.92
N LEU A 8 13.31 10.17 -1.66
CA LEU A 8 12.50 9.75 -0.52
C LEU A 8 11.10 10.38 -0.56
N LEU A 9 10.99 11.66 -0.91
CA LEU A 9 9.70 12.34 -1.08
C LEU A 9 8.83 11.64 -2.12
N VAL A 10 9.39 11.28 -3.28
CA VAL A 10 8.64 10.57 -4.33
C VAL A 10 8.19 9.19 -3.86
N LEU A 11 9.03 8.46 -3.12
CA LEU A 11 8.66 7.16 -2.56
C LEU A 11 7.52 7.29 -1.55
N GLU A 12 7.58 8.31 -0.69
CA GLU A 12 6.52 8.64 0.27
C GLU A 12 5.20 8.95 -0.44
N GLU A 13 5.20 9.90 -1.38
CA GLU A 13 4.02 10.31 -2.13
C GLU A 13 3.40 9.13 -2.90
N THR A 14 4.24 8.27 -3.47
CA THR A 14 3.80 7.06 -4.18
C THR A 14 3.16 6.07 -3.21
N ALA A 15 3.78 5.83 -2.05
CA ALA A 15 3.28 4.91 -1.04
C ALA A 15 1.92 5.37 -0.48
N GLN A 16 1.79 6.64 -0.13
CA GLN A 16 0.55 7.22 0.36
C GLN A 16 -0.54 7.16 -0.71
N SER A 17 -0.23 7.53 -1.95
CA SER A 17 -1.19 7.49 -3.05
C SER A 17 -1.74 6.07 -3.29
N LEU A 18 -0.88 5.06 -3.21
CA LEU A 18 -1.30 3.65 -3.33
C LEU A 18 -2.18 3.21 -2.15
N LYS A 19 -1.81 3.58 -0.92
CA LYS A 19 -2.59 3.28 0.29
C LYS A 19 -3.98 3.95 0.25
N ASP A 20 -4.04 5.22 -0.12
CA ASP A 20 -5.28 5.99 -0.19
C ASP A 20 -6.18 5.48 -1.31
N ALA A 21 -5.61 5.17 -2.48
CA ALA A 21 -6.35 4.58 -3.59
C ALA A 21 -6.93 3.22 -3.22
N ALA A 22 -6.20 2.39 -2.47
CA ALA A 22 -6.70 1.13 -1.94
C ALA A 22 -7.80 1.34 -0.89
N GLY A 23 -7.62 2.29 0.04
CA GLY A 23 -8.60 2.59 1.09
C GLY A 23 -9.90 3.20 0.57
N ALA A 24 -9.87 3.81 -0.63
CA ALA A 24 -11.06 4.32 -1.31
C ALA A 24 -11.86 3.23 -2.04
N LEU A 25 -11.34 2.00 -2.17
CA LEU A 25 -12.09 0.91 -2.77
C LEU A 25 -13.01 0.25 -1.76
N ASP A 26 -14.24 0.01 -2.22
CA ASP A 26 -15.15 -0.92 -1.58
C ASP A 26 -15.05 -2.25 -2.33
N ALA A 27 -14.70 -3.34 -1.63
CA ALA A 27 -14.52 -4.69 -2.18
C ALA A 27 -15.87 -5.36 -2.53
N SER A 28 -16.74 -4.63 -3.23
CA SER A 28 -18.12 -4.99 -3.52
C SER A 28 -18.26 -5.88 -4.77
N SER A 29 -17.21 -5.94 -5.59
CA SER A 29 -17.17 -6.75 -6.81
C SER A 29 -15.84 -7.50 -6.94
N ALA A 30 -15.83 -8.61 -7.69
CA ALA A 30 -14.59 -9.34 -8.02
C ALA A 30 -13.57 -8.46 -8.76
N TYR A 31 -14.04 -7.44 -9.49
CA TYR A 31 -13.18 -6.45 -10.12
C TYR A 31 -12.48 -5.57 -9.07
N ASP A 32 -13.21 -5.09 -8.07
CA ASP A 32 -12.64 -4.28 -6.98
C ASP A 32 -11.70 -5.10 -6.10
N GLU A 33 -12.01 -6.37 -5.83
CA GLU A 33 -11.09 -7.31 -5.18
C GLU A 33 -9.78 -7.45 -5.99
N GLY A 34 -9.87 -7.59 -7.31
CA GLY A 34 -8.71 -7.62 -8.20
C GLY A 34 -7.88 -6.32 -8.14
N ARG A 35 -8.55 -5.16 -8.06
CA ARG A 35 -7.87 -3.86 -7.89
C ARG A 35 -7.19 -3.74 -6.53
N LEU A 36 -7.83 -4.17 -5.45
CA LEU A 36 -7.23 -4.22 -4.11
C LEU A 36 -5.98 -5.10 -4.09
N MET A 37 -6.03 -6.28 -4.74
CA MET A 37 -4.86 -7.14 -4.92
C MET A 37 -3.73 -6.44 -5.68
N GLY A 38 -4.07 -5.68 -6.74
CA GLY A 38 -3.09 -4.89 -7.48
C GLY A 38 -2.41 -3.81 -6.63
N TYR A 39 -3.18 -3.07 -5.82
CA TYR A 39 -2.61 -2.08 -4.91
C TYR A 39 -1.77 -2.73 -3.80
N TYR A 40 -2.22 -3.86 -3.25
CA TYR A 40 -1.45 -4.67 -2.31
C TYR A 40 -0.10 -5.08 -2.89
N GLU A 41 -0.07 -5.60 -4.12
CA GLU A 41 1.16 -6.07 -4.77
C GLU A 41 2.11 -4.90 -5.06
N ALA A 42 1.59 -3.78 -5.56
CA ALA A 42 2.37 -2.57 -5.81
C ALA A 42 3.01 -2.03 -4.51
N LEU A 43 2.23 -1.93 -3.44
CA LEU A 43 2.71 -1.42 -2.15
C LEU A 43 3.71 -2.39 -1.50
N SER A 44 3.46 -3.70 -1.57
CA SER A 44 4.38 -4.73 -1.07
C SER A 44 5.72 -4.71 -1.80
N THR A 45 5.68 -4.53 -3.12
CA THR A 45 6.89 -4.41 -3.95
C THR A 45 7.69 -3.16 -3.58
N LEU A 46 7.01 -2.01 -3.46
CA LEU A 46 7.63 -0.76 -3.04
C LEU A 46 8.33 -0.90 -1.67
N LEU A 47 7.63 -1.45 -0.68
CA LEU A 47 8.18 -1.65 0.66
C LEU A 47 9.34 -2.64 0.67
N SER A 48 9.30 -3.68 -0.17
CA SER A 48 10.42 -4.62 -0.32
C SER A 48 11.68 -3.94 -0.87
N GLN A 49 11.51 -3.02 -1.83
CA GLN A 49 12.61 -2.22 -2.37
C GLN A 49 13.14 -1.21 -1.34
N CYS A 50 12.25 -0.59 -0.58
CA CYS A 50 12.60 0.33 0.51
C CYS A 50 13.39 -0.37 1.61
N ALA A 51 12.99 -1.58 2.00
CA ALA A 51 13.68 -2.38 3.01
C ALA A 51 15.13 -2.71 2.61
N ALA A 52 15.42 -2.90 1.32
CA ALA A 52 16.79 -3.10 0.83
C ALA A 52 17.69 -1.85 0.98
N LEU A 53 17.09 -0.69 1.29
CA LEU A 53 17.75 0.59 1.52
C LEU A 53 17.62 1.07 2.97
N ASP A 54 17.22 0.18 3.90
CA ASP A 54 16.92 0.50 5.29
C ASP A 54 15.81 1.57 5.47
N ILE A 55 14.94 1.75 4.47
CA ILE A 55 13.77 2.63 4.54
C ILE A 55 12.60 1.82 5.09
N THR A 56 12.05 2.27 6.21
CA THR A 56 10.92 1.62 6.90
C THR A 56 9.59 2.24 6.48
N PRO A 57 8.45 1.57 6.74
CA PRO A 57 7.13 2.17 6.55
C PRO A 57 6.90 3.47 7.35
N ALA A 58 7.62 3.65 8.48
CA ALA A 58 7.57 4.89 9.26
C ALA A 58 8.22 6.06 8.51
N ASP A 59 9.32 5.81 7.79
CA ASP A 59 10.01 6.83 6.97
C ASP A 59 9.15 7.30 5.79
N LEU A 60 8.16 6.51 5.39
CA LEU A 60 7.17 6.83 4.34
C LEU A 60 5.84 7.35 4.93
N HIS A 61 5.79 7.64 6.23
CA HIS A 61 4.60 8.07 6.96
C HIS A 61 3.39 7.10 6.88
N LEU A 62 3.61 5.81 6.59
CA LEU A 62 2.54 4.81 6.54
C LEU A 62 2.17 4.32 7.96
N GLY A 63 3.09 4.46 8.91
CA GLY A 63 3.03 3.99 10.29
C GLY A 63 4.01 2.84 10.55
N ALA A 64 4.60 2.77 11.75
CA ALA A 64 5.66 1.79 12.06
C ALA A 64 5.22 0.33 11.91
N ASP A 65 3.96 0.02 12.24
CA ASP A 65 3.39 -1.32 12.16
C ASP A 65 2.59 -1.56 10.89
N PHE A 66 2.73 -0.69 9.89
CA PHE A 66 2.00 -0.85 8.64
C PHE A 66 2.38 -2.17 7.95
N ARG A 67 1.36 -2.87 7.45
CA ARG A 67 1.46 -4.14 6.73
C ARG A 67 0.54 -4.07 5.50
N PRO A 68 1.04 -4.29 4.26
CA PRO A 68 0.20 -4.27 3.06
C PRO A 68 -1.01 -5.20 3.13
N GLU A 69 -0.91 -6.32 3.84
CA GLU A 69 -1.98 -7.28 4.07
C GLU A 69 -3.20 -6.66 4.77
N SER A 70 -3.01 -5.55 5.49
CA SER A 70 -4.11 -4.78 6.08
C SER A 70 -5.05 -4.16 5.04
N LEU A 71 -4.65 -4.08 3.77
CA LEU A 71 -5.49 -3.67 2.64
C LEU A 71 -6.44 -4.78 2.19
N LEU A 72 -6.08 -6.04 2.42
CA LEU A 72 -6.82 -7.21 1.95
C LEU A 72 -7.90 -7.68 2.94
N ARG A 73 -8.43 -6.77 3.78
CA ARG A 73 -9.41 -7.16 4.81
C ARG A 73 -10.52 -8.01 4.20
N PRO A 74 -10.92 -9.10 4.89
CA PRO A 74 -11.80 -10.09 4.32
C PRO A 74 -13.14 -9.47 3.96
N SER A 75 -13.60 -9.72 2.73
CA SER A 75 -14.97 -9.52 2.26
C SER A 75 -15.93 -10.37 3.09
N SER A 76 -16.18 -9.95 4.34
CA SER A 76 -16.90 -10.72 5.36
C SER A 76 -18.43 -10.76 5.19
N VAL A 77 -18.96 -10.49 3.99
CA VAL A 77 -20.42 -10.50 3.76
C VAL A 77 -20.87 -11.30 2.53
N ALA A 78 -20.01 -11.75 1.61
CA ALA A 78 -20.48 -12.28 0.31
C ALA A 78 -20.19 -13.77 0.04
N ARG A 79 -20.13 -14.63 1.07
CA ARG A 79 -20.08 -16.11 0.89
C ARG A 79 -21.08 -16.89 1.74
N ALA A 80 -22.20 -16.25 2.07
CA ALA A 80 -23.37 -16.92 2.63
C ALA A 80 -24.61 -16.64 1.77
N ALA A 81 -24.67 -17.27 0.59
CA ALA A 81 -25.90 -17.47 -0.20
C ALA A 81 -25.69 -18.67 -1.13
#